data_AF-A0A966AT12-F1
#
_entry.id   AF-A0A966AT12-F1
#
_cell.length_a   1.000
_cell.length_b   1.000
_cell.length_c   1.000
_cell.angle_alpha   90.00
_cell.angle_beta   90.00
_cell.angle_gamma   90.00
#
_symmetry.space_group_name_H-M   'P 1'
#
loop_
_entity.id
_entity.type
_entity.pdbx_description
1 polymer ?
#
loop_
_entity_poly.entity_id
_entity_poly.type
_entity_poly.pdbx_seq_one_letter_code
_entity_poly.pdbx_strand_id
1 'polypeptide(L)'
;MTPLATGFILYLTGLLVVAYICSKKTQNLPDFLLAGRKLGPWVVAFSERASGESGWLLLGLTGLAYATGLGDPSGEQLAPAFWTLMGGVAGLSAS
;
A
#
# COMPACT_ATOMS: atom_id res chain seq x y z
N MET A 1 -20.37 -9.65 -18.93
CA MET A 1 -19.05 -9.23 -18.44
C MET A 1 -18.95 -9.63 -16.98
N THR A 2 -17.89 -10.32 -16.58
CA THR A 2 -17.75 -10.81 -15.19
C THR A 2 -17.62 -9.60 -14.24
N PRO A 3 -18.27 -9.62 -13.06
CA PRO A 3 -18.27 -8.49 -12.12
C PRO A 3 -16.85 -8.07 -11.70
N LEU A 4 -15.90 -9.02 -11.71
CA LEU A 4 -14.47 -8.81 -11.50
C LEU A 4 -13.84 -7.85 -12.53
N ALA A 5 -14.11 -8.08 -13.83
CA ALA A 5 -13.58 -7.24 -14.89
C ALA A 5 -14.14 -5.82 -14.82
N THR A 6 -15.44 -5.70 -14.50
CA THR A 6 -16.09 -4.40 -14.31
C THR A 6 -15.47 -3.61 -13.16
N GLY A 7 -15.24 -4.26 -12.01
CA GLY A 7 -14.57 -3.62 -10.87
C GLY A 7 -13.14 -3.17 -11.19
N PHE A 8 -12.38 -4.00 -11.89
CA PHE A 8 -11.01 -3.69 -12.28
C PHE A 8 -10.92 -2.50 -13.25
N ILE A 9 -11.82 -2.44 -14.24
CA ILE A 9 -11.89 -1.33 -15.20
C ILE A 9 -12.25 -0.02 -14.51
N LEU A 10 -13.22 -0.04 -13.59
CA LEU A 10 -13.60 1.14 -12.80
C LEU A 10 -12.44 1.65 -11.95
N TYR A 11 -11.72 0.74 -11.29
CA TYR A 11 -10.55 1.07 -10.49
C TYR A 11 -9.44 1.75 -11.32
N LEU A 12 -9.07 1.14 -12.46
CA LEU A 12 -8.04 1.70 -13.34
C LEU A 12 -8.45 3.06 -13.91
N THR A 13 -9.72 3.21 -14.29
CA THR A 13 -10.24 4.47 -14.81
C THR A 13 -10.14 5.57 -13.74
N GLY A 14 -10.51 5.27 -12.49
CA GLY A 14 -10.36 6.19 -11.37
C GLY A 14 -8.91 6.63 -11.16
N LEU A 15 -7.96 5.69 -11.17
CA LEU A 15 -6.53 6.00 -11.04
C LEU A 15 -6.02 6.91 -12.17
N LEU A 16 -6.40 6.63 -13.41
CA LEU A 16 -5.99 7.44 -14.57
C LEU A 16 -6.54 8.87 -14.50
N VAL A 17 -7.78 9.05 -14.04
CA VAL A 17 -8.39 10.38 -13.84
C VAL A 17 -7.60 11.17 -12.80
N VAL A 18 -7.28 10.57 -11.66
CA VAL A 18 -6.48 11.22 -10.61
C VAL A 18 -5.08 11.56 -11.13
N ALA A 19 -4.42 10.65 -11.83
CA ALA A 19 -3.11 10.87 -12.44
C ALA A 19 -3.12 12.02 -13.44
N TYR A 20 -4.15 12.10 -14.30
CA TYR A 20 -4.28 13.17 -15.29
C TYR A 20 -4.47 14.54 -14.63
N ILE A 21 -5.33 14.63 -13.61
CA ILE A 21 -5.54 15.87 -12.85
C ILE A 21 -4.25 16.32 -12.16
N CYS A 22 -3.50 15.39 -11.57
CA CYS A 22 -2.24 15.68 -10.89
C CYS A 22 -1.15 16.12 -11.88
N SER A 23 -1.08 15.47 -13.04
CA SER A 23 -0.14 15.80 -14.12
C SER A 23 -0.31 17.25 -14.61
N LYS A 24 -1.55 17.74 -14.74
CA LYS A 24 -1.79 19.14 -15.14
C LYS A 24 -1.30 20.17 -14.11
N LYS A 25 -1.16 19.78 -12.83
CA LYS A 25 -0.69 20.65 -11.74
C LYS A 25 0.84 20.69 -11.61
N THR A 26 1.55 19.77 -12.25
CA THR A 26 3.01 19.73 -12.26
C THR A 26 3.53 20.37 -13.53
N GLN A 27 4.09 21.59 -13.43
CA GLN A 27 4.67 22.32 -14.57
C GLN A 27 6.19 22.48 -14.43
N ASN A 28 6.76 22.36 -13.22
CA ASN A 28 8.18 22.60 -12.94
C ASN A 28 8.81 21.47 -12.10
N LEU A 29 10.13 21.29 -12.23
CA LEU A 29 10.92 20.33 -11.43
C LEU A 29 10.67 20.41 -9.89
N PRO A 30 10.69 21.60 -9.25
CA PRO A 30 10.41 21.69 -7.81
C PRO A 30 8.98 21.31 -7.43
N ASP A 31 7.99 21.52 -8.33
CA ASP A 31 6.62 21.07 -8.10
C ASP A 31 6.52 19.55 -8.20
N PHE A 32 7.33 18.91 -9.05
CA PHE A 32 7.40 17.46 -9.16
C PHE A 32 8.10 16.80 -7.96
N LEU A 33 9.22 17.38 -7.50
CA LEU A 33 10.04 16.79 -6.43
C LEU A 33 9.51 17.09 -5.02
N LEU A 34 8.91 18.25 -4.80
CA LEU A 34 8.46 18.68 -3.46
C LEU A 34 6.93 18.83 -3.37
N ALA A 35 6.18 18.50 -4.44
CA ALA A 35 4.75 18.74 -4.54
C ALA A 35 4.34 20.19 -4.15
N GLY A 36 5.23 21.14 -4.47
CA GLY A 36 5.09 22.55 -4.12
C GLY A 36 5.05 22.85 -2.61
N ARG A 37 5.48 21.91 -1.74
CA ARG A 37 5.32 21.96 -0.28
C ARG A 37 3.87 22.17 0.19
N LYS A 38 2.91 21.83 -0.66
CA LYS A 38 1.47 22.01 -0.41
C LYS A 38 0.77 20.74 0.07
N LEU A 39 1.46 19.60 0.09
CA LEU A 39 0.92 18.36 0.63
C LEU A 39 0.93 18.40 2.16
N GLY A 40 -0.23 18.13 2.77
CA GLY A 40 -0.35 18.06 4.22
C GLY A 40 0.40 16.86 4.81
N PRO A 41 0.86 16.94 6.08
CA PRO A 41 1.68 15.89 6.72
C PRO A 41 1.08 14.49 6.63
N TRP A 42 -0.23 14.37 6.86
CA TRP A 42 -0.97 13.12 6.79
C TRP A 42 -0.98 12.47 5.40
N VAL A 43 -1.06 13.28 4.34
CA VAL A 43 -1.06 12.76 2.95
C VAL A 43 0.33 12.26 2.57
N VAL A 44 1.38 12.94 3.05
CA VAL A 44 2.77 12.51 2.85
C VAL A 44 3.05 11.21 3.60
N ALA A 45 2.66 11.12 4.87
CA ALA A 45 2.78 9.89 5.68
C ALA A 45 2.06 8.69 5.05
N PHE A 46 0.81 8.89 4.62
CA PHE A 46 0.04 7.85 3.95
C PHE A 46 0.69 7.41 2.62
N SER A 47 1.21 8.36 1.83
CA SER A 47 1.89 8.07 0.56
C SER A 47 3.20 7.31 0.76
N GLU A 48 3.97 7.61 1.80
CA GLU A 48 5.20 6.89 2.14
C GLU A 48 4.89 5.43 2.45
N ARG A 49 3.86 5.18 3.27
CA ARG A 49 3.39 3.83 3.61
C ARG A 49 2.84 3.09 2.39
N ALA A 50 2.00 3.73 1.58
CA ALA A 50 1.46 3.11 0.36
C ALA A 50 2.56 2.73 -0.64
N SER A 51 3.68 3.46 -0.68
CA SER A 51 4.84 3.13 -1.51
C SER A 51 5.62 1.91 -0.97
N GLY A 52 5.67 1.76 0.36
CA GLY A 52 6.28 0.60 1.02
C GLY A 52 5.43 -0.68 0.92
N GLU A 53 4.11 -0.52 0.91
CA GLU A 53 3.14 -1.61 0.78
C GLU A 53 3.02 -2.07 -0.69
N SER A 54 4.01 -2.83 -1.15
CA SER A 54 3.98 -3.44 -2.49
C SER A 54 3.28 -4.80 -2.47
N GLY A 55 2.95 -5.32 -3.67
CA GLY A 55 2.43 -6.68 -3.84
C GLY A 55 3.34 -7.78 -3.25
N TRP A 56 4.61 -7.47 -2.99
CA TRP A 56 5.55 -8.33 -2.29
C TRP A 56 5.17 -8.54 -0.81
N LEU A 57 4.66 -7.52 -0.11
CA LEU A 57 4.18 -7.66 1.26
C LEU A 57 2.90 -8.50 1.29
N LEU A 58 1.94 -8.21 0.42
CA LEU A 58 0.67 -8.94 0.39
C LEU A 58 0.85 -10.41 -0.02
N LEU A 59 1.58 -10.70 -1.10
CA LEU A 59 1.81 -12.08 -1.57
C LEU A 59 2.90 -12.79 -0.76
N GLY A 60 3.92 -12.07 -0.29
CA GLY A 60 5.02 -12.63 0.49
C GLY A 60 4.62 -12.94 1.92
N LEU A 61 3.85 -12.06 2.59
CA LEU A 61 3.36 -12.31 3.95
C LEU A 61 2.28 -13.40 3.97
N THR A 62 1.35 -13.38 3.01
CA THR A 62 0.34 -14.45 2.90
C THR A 62 0.94 -15.77 2.41
N GLY A 63 1.93 -15.72 1.52
CA GLY A 63 2.69 -16.88 1.06
C GLY A 63 3.56 -17.48 2.16
N LEU A 64 4.18 -16.64 3.00
CA LEU A 64 4.90 -17.06 4.20
C LEU A 64 3.92 -17.67 5.21
N ALA A 65 2.78 -17.04 5.47
CA ALA A 65 1.74 -17.59 6.34
C ALA A 65 1.18 -18.93 5.84
N TYR A 66 1.07 -19.10 4.52
CA TYR A 66 0.67 -20.37 3.90
C TYR A 66 1.77 -21.44 4.04
N ALA A 67 3.04 -21.07 3.85
CA ALA A 67 4.19 -21.97 3.94
C ALA A 67 4.55 -22.38 5.38
N THR A 68 4.37 -21.48 6.36
CA THR A 68 4.54 -21.79 7.80
C THR A 68 3.34 -22.53 8.39
N GLY A 69 2.21 -22.55 7.68
CA GLY A 69 1.04 -23.37 7.99
C GLY A 69 0.22 -22.91 9.19
N LEU A 70 -1.09 -23.18 9.14
CA LEU A 70 -1.99 -23.19 10.31
C LEU A 70 -1.82 -24.48 11.17
N GLY A 71 -0.83 -25.31 10.85
CA GLY A 71 -0.70 -26.68 11.36
C GLY A 71 0.74 -27.15 11.47
N ASP A 72 1.61 -26.34 12.08
CA ASP A 72 2.93 -26.82 12.52
C ASP A 72 2.74 -27.60 13.85
N PRO A 73 3.22 -28.87 13.98
CA PRO A 73 3.12 -29.65 15.21
C PRO A 73 3.97 -29.12 16.36
N SER A 74 4.80 -28.09 16.11
CA SER A 74 5.74 -27.52 17.08
C SER A 74 5.23 -26.30 17.86
N GLY A 75 4.02 -25.81 17.55
CA GLY A 75 3.31 -24.83 18.39
C GLY A 75 3.89 -23.40 18.44
N GLU A 76 4.90 -23.09 17.65
CA GLU A 76 5.62 -21.80 17.72
C GLU A 76 5.91 -21.28 16.31
N GLN A 77 5.14 -20.28 15.85
CA GLN A 77 5.58 -19.10 15.06
C GLN A 77 4.50 -18.56 14.10
N LEU A 78 3.34 -18.20 14.67
CA LEU A 78 2.57 -17.04 14.18
C LEU A 78 3.30 -15.71 14.47
N ALA A 79 4.31 -15.72 15.34
CA ALA A 79 5.04 -14.56 15.80
C ALA A 79 5.56 -13.65 14.68
N PRO A 80 6.33 -14.10 13.66
CA PRO A 80 6.88 -13.19 12.67
C PRO A 80 5.79 -12.52 11.81
N ALA A 81 4.77 -13.26 11.37
CA ALA A 81 3.66 -12.67 10.62
C ALA A 81 2.82 -11.71 11.50
N PHE A 82 2.54 -12.09 12.74
CA PHE A 82 1.80 -11.29 13.71
C PHE A 82 2.54 -9.99 14.10
N TRP A 83 3.83 -10.06 14.42
CA TRP A 83 4.65 -8.89 14.76
C TRP A 83 4.80 -7.94 13.58
N THR A 84 4.85 -8.46 12.34
CA THR A 84 4.90 -7.62 11.12
C THR A 84 3.57 -6.89 10.92
N LEU A 85 2.44 -7.56 11.13
CA LEU A 85 1.10 -6.98 11.03
C LEU A 85 0.88 -5.92 12.12
N MET A 86 1.23 -6.23 13.37
CA MET A 86 1.17 -5.30 14.51
C MET A 86 2.09 -4.10 14.33
N GLY A 87 3.32 -4.30 13.85
CA GLY A 87 4.27 -3.23 13.56
C GLY A 87 3.80 -2.33 12.41
N GLY A 88 3.14 -2.90 11.39
CA GLY A 88 2.49 -2.16 10.32
C GLY A 88 1.36 -1.28 10.84
N VAL A 89 0.45 -1.83 11.65
CA VAL A 89 -0.69 -1.11 12.23
C VAL A 89 -0.24 -0.03 13.23
N ALA A 90 0.72 -0.32 14.10
CA ALA A 90 1.29 0.67 15.02
C ALA A 90 2.04 1.78 14.27
N GLY A 91 2.69 1.44 13.15
CA GLY A 91 3.33 2.40 12.27
C GLY A 91 2.35 3.36 11.56
N LEU A 92 1.10 2.94 11.36
CA LEU A 92 0.01 3.74 10.81
C LEU A 92 -0.65 4.65 11.86
N SER A 93 -0.66 4.26 13.14
CA SER A 93 -1.22 5.11 14.21
C SER A 93 -0.25 6.18 14.71
N ALA A 94 1.05 6.00 14.47
CA ALA A 94 2.11 6.92 14.89
C ALA A 94 2.48 7.98 13.83
N SER A 95 1.91 7.90 12.63
CA SER A 95 2.16 8.80 11.49
C SER A 95 0.96 9.67 11.19
#